data_AF-A0A5C8T5F9-F1
#
_entry.id   AF-A0A5C8T5F9-F1
#
_cell.length_a   1.000
_cell.length_b   1.000
_cell.length_c   1.000
_cell.angle_alpha   90.00
_cell.angle_beta   90.00
_cell.angle_gamma   90.00
#
_symmetry.space_group_name_H-M   'P 1'
#
loop_
_entity.id
_entity.type
_entity.pdbx_description
1 polymer ?
#
loop_
_entity_poly.entity_id
_entity_poly.type
_entity_poly.pdbx_seq_one_letter_code
_entity_poly.pdbx_strand_id
1 'polypeptide(L)'
;MTTGVLMSLRGRIVAVALAPCLAFAAVAGVAIADRMAQRAEVVQVEDLVGLASRISAFVHEGQRERGGSSLFLASKGTQFKAELVAQRARTDATRQGLA
;
A
#
# COMPACT_ATOMS: atom_id res chain seq x y z
N MET A 1 -38.66 -13.20 34.32
CA MET A 1 -38.33 -12.15 35.33
C MET A 1 -37.80 -10.86 34.68
N THR A 2 -38.24 -10.50 33.45
CA THR A 2 -37.74 -9.33 32.70
C THR A 2 -38.77 -8.22 32.51
N THR A 3 -40.01 -8.41 33.00
CA THR A 3 -41.14 -7.48 32.78
C THR A 3 -41.17 -6.29 33.75
N GLY A 4 -40.41 -6.33 34.85
CA GLY A 4 -40.46 -5.28 35.88
C GLY A 4 -39.78 -3.95 35.49
N VAL A 5 -38.72 -4.01 34.67
CA VAL A 5 -37.94 -2.81 34.30
C VAL A 5 -38.78 -1.86 33.44
N LEU A 6 -39.51 -2.39 32.46
CA LEU A 6 -40.38 -1.64 31.54
C LEU A 6 -41.68 -1.11 32.18
N MET A 7 -42.05 -1.60 33.37
CA MET A 7 -43.24 -1.14 34.11
C MET A 7 -43.00 0.14 34.90
N SER A 8 -41.75 0.44 35.28
CA SER A 8 -41.41 1.67 36.01
C SER A 8 -41.15 2.86 35.07
N LEU A 9 -41.51 4.08 35.49
CA LEU A 9 -41.25 5.31 34.70
C LEU A 9 -39.76 5.46 34.37
N ARG A 10 -38.87 5.14 35.31
CA ARG A 10 -37.41 5.18 35.14
C ARG A 10 -36.94 4.23 34.03
N GLY A 11 -37.41 2.98 34.02
CA GLY A 11 -36.99 2.02 32.99
C GLY A 11 -37.51 2.35 31.59
N ARG A 12 -38.69 2.97 31.48
CA ARG A 12 -39.18 3.50 30.19
C ARG A 12 -38.31 4.64 29.66
N ILE A 13 -37.92 5.58 30.52
CA ILE A 13 -37.02 6.67 30.15
C ILE A 13 -35.66 6.12 29.69
N VAL A 14 -35.08 5.17 30.43
CA VAL A 14 -33.80 4.55 30.05
C VAL A 14 -33.93 3.78 28.74
N ALA A 15 -35.00 3.01 28.52
CA ALA A 15 -35.19 2.26 27.29
C ALA A 15 -35.27 3.17 26.05
N VAL A 16 -36.03 4.27 26.15
CA VAL A 16 -36.15 5.26 25.07
C VAL A 16 -34.82 5.97 24.80
N ALA A 17 -34.03 6.24 25.84
CA ALA A 17 -32.71 6.85 25.69
C ALA A 17 -31.64 5.86 25.17
N LEU A 18 -31.72 4.58 25.55
CA LEU A 18 -30.74 3.56 25.19
C LEU A 18 -30.90 3.08 23.74
N ALA A 19 -32.13 3.05 23.23
CA ALA A 19 -32.42 2.62 21.86
C ALA A 19 -31.61 3.40 20.79
N PRO A 20 -31.61 4.76 20.76
CA PRO A 20 -30.78 5.50 19.80
C PRO A 20 -29.29 5.29 20.05
N CYS A 21 -28.84 5.17 21.31
CA CYS A 21 -27.43 4.90 21.63
C CYS A 21 -26.96 3.56 21.04
N LEU A 22 -27.77 2.50 21.16
CA LEU A 22 -27.46 1.20 20.57
C LEU A 22 -27.47 1.25 19.04
N ALA A 23 -28.43 1.97 18.44
CA ALA A 23 -28.47 2.14 17.00
C ALA A 23 -27.20 2.85 16.48
N PHE A 24 -26.79 3.94 17.13
CA PHE A 24 -25.54 4.62 16.80
C PHE A 24 -24.30 3.74 17.03
N ALA A 25 -24.26 3.00 18.14
CA ALA A 25 -23.15 2.10 18.43
C ALA A 25 -23.03 0.98 17.38
N ALA A 26 -24.15 0.42 16.92
CA ALA A 26 -24.16 -0.58 15.85
C ALA A 26 -23.67 0.00 14.53
N VAL A 27 -24.18 1.16 14.10
CA VAL A 27 -23.75 1.82 12.85
C VAL A 27 -22.27 2.22 12.92
N ALA A 28 -21.83 2.78 14.05
CA ALA A 28 -20.42 3.10 14.26
C ALA A 28 -19.54 1.85 14.23
N GLY A 29 -20.00 0.75 14.85
CA GLY A 29 -19.31 -0.53 14.82
C GLY A 29 -19.12 -1.07 13.40
N VAL A 30 -20.17 -1.07 12.59
CA VAL A 30 -20.11 -1.47 11.17
C VAL A 30 -19.15 -0.56 10.41
N ALA A 31 -19.28 0.75 10.56
CA ALA A 31 -18.40 1.71 9.88
C ALA A 31 -16.92 1.52 10.26
N ILE A 32 -16.62 1.25 11.54
CA ILE A 32 -15.26 0.98 11.99
C ILE A 32 -14.74 -0.33 11.38
N ALA A 33 -15.54 -1.39 11.38
CA ALA A 33 -15.16 -2.67 10.79
C ALA A 33 -14.83 -2.54 9.30
N ASP A 34 -15.68 -1.85 8.54
CA ASP A 34 -15.44 -1.59 7.11
C ASP A 34 -14.16 -0.76 6.89
N ARG A 35 -13.92 0.25 7.73
CA ARG A 35 -12.70 1.06 7.66
C ARG A 35 -11.45 0.26 8.01
N MET A 36 -11.54 -0.68 8.94
CA MET A 36 -10.44 -1.58 9.25
C MET A 36 -10.12 -2.53 8.09
N ALA A 37 -11.15 -3.10 7.44
CA ALA A 37 -10.98 -3.93 6.25
C ALA A 37 -10.35 -3.13 5.09
N GLN A 38 -10.85 -1.92 4.82
CA GLN A 38 -10.29 -1.02 3.80
C GLN A 38 -8.83 -0.67 4.08
N ARG A 39 -8.48 -0.38 5.36
CA ARG A 39 -7.08 -0.11 5.73
C ARG A 39 -6.17 -1.29 5.44
N ALA A 40 -6.61 -2.52 5.73
CA ALA A 40 -5.82 -3.72 5.45
C ALA A 40 -5.60 -3.95 3.95
N GLU A 41 -6.57 -3.59 3.11
CA GLU A 41 -6.41 -3.60 1.65
C GLU A 41 -5.41 -2.53 1.18
N VAL A 42 -5.54 -1.30 1.67
CA VAL A 42 -4.65 -0.19 1.31
C VAL A 42 -3.20 -0.48 1.68
N VAL A 43 -2.93 -1.09 2.84
CA VAL A 43 -1.57 -1.48 3.25
C VAL A 43 -0.96 -2.48 2.26
N GLN A 44 -1.74 -3.46 1.79
CA GLN A 44 -1.26 -4.40 0.77
C GLN A 44 -0.97 -3.71 -0.57
N VAL A 45 -1.80 -2.74 -0.96
CA VAL A 45 -1.56 -1.94 -2.16
C VAL A 45 -0.31 -1.08 -2.02
N GLU A 46 -0.04 -0.51 -0.85
CA GLU A 46 1.16 0.28 -0.58
C GLU A 46 2.44 -0.55 -0.78
N ASP A 47 2.48 -1.77 -0.26
CA ASP A 47 3.61 -2.69 -0.45
C ASP A 47 3.82 -3.04 -1.93
N LEU A 48 2.73 -3.32 -2.66
CA LEU A 48 2.78 -3.62 -4.09
C LEU A 48 3.27 -2.41 -4.91
N VAL A 49 2.80 -1.20 -4.59
CA VAL A 49 3.25 0.04 -5.23
C VAL A 49 4.73 0.29 -4.93
N GLY A 50 5.16 0.04 -3.70
CA GLY A 50 6.57 0.11 -3.31
C GLY A 50 7.45 -0.82 -4.15
N LEU A 51 7.04 -2.09 -4.31
CA LEU A 51 7.74 -3.05 -5.16
C LEU A 51 7.72 -2.62 -6.63
N ALA A 52 6.57 -2.21 -7.16
CA ALA A 52 6.43 -1.76 -8.55
C ALA A 52 7.33 -0.55 -8.86
N SER A 53 7.49 0.36 -7.90
CA SER A 53 8.42 1.49 -8.01
C SER A 53 9.87 1.03 -8.14
N ARG A 54 10.31 0.09 -7.28
CA ARG A 54 11.68 -0.46 -7.35
C ARG A 54 11.93 -1.24 -8.65
N ILE A 55 10.95 -2.02 -9.10
CA ILE A 55 11.01 -2.71 -10.40
C ILE A 55 11.15 -1.69 -11.53
N SER A 56 10.37 -0.60 -11.50
CA SER A 56 10.44 0.45 -12.51
C SER A 56 11.81 1.15 -12.53
N ALA A 57 12.43 1.37 -11.37
CA ALA A 57 13.78 1.91 -11.27
C ALA A 57 14.83 0.95 -11.87
N PHE A 58 14.73 -0.35 -11.59
CA PHE A 58 15.59 -1.35 -12.20
C PHE A 58 15.43 -1.42 -13.72
N VAL A 59 14.17 -1.40 -14.20
CA VAL A 59 13.88 -1.36 -15.65
C VAL A 59 14.47 -0.10 -16.28
N HIS A 60 14.38 1.06 -15.63
CA HIS A 60 14.94 2.31 -16.13
C HIS A 60 16.47 2.24 -16.29
N GLU A 61 17.19 1.75 -15.28
CA GLU A 61 18.64 1.57 -15.37
C GLU A 61 19.02 0.51 -16.41
N GLY A 62 18.26 -0.59 -16.50
CA GLY A 62 18.45 -1.61 -17.55
C GLY A 62 18.24 -1.07 -18.97
N GLN A 63 17.28 -0.15 -19.17
CA GLN A 63 17.10 0.53 -20.45
C GLN A 63 18.30 1.42 -20.81
N ARG A 64 18.84 2.16 -19.83
CA ARG A 64 20.04 2.97 -20.01
C ARG A 64 21.27 2.11 -20.33
N GLU A 65 21.43 0.99 -19.63
CA GLU A 65 22.51 0.04 -19.88
C GLU A 65 22.41 -0.58 -21.28
N ARG A 66 21.20 -0.95 -21.71
CA ARG A 66 20.96 -1.42 -23.07
C ARG A 66 21.38 -0.38 -24.11
N GLY A 67 20.96 0.88 -23.93
CA GLY A 67 21.34 1.98 -24.82
C GLY A 67 22.86 2.23 -24.85
N GLY A 68 23.51 2.25 -23.69
CA GLY A 68 24.96 2.39 -23.58
C GLY A 68 25.72 1.21 -24.20
N SER A 69 25.21 -0.01 -24.05
CA SER A 69 25.78 -1.21 -24.68
C SER A 69 25.70 -1.13 -26.20
N SER A 70 24.56 -0.69 -26.76
CA SER A 70 24.42 -0.47 -28.20
C SER A 70 25.43 0.56 -28.72
N LEU A 71 25.65 1.66 -27.98
CA LEU A 71 26.61 2.70 -28.38
C LEU A 71 28.07 2.21 -28.31
N PHE A 72 28.42 1.47 -27.26
CA PHE A 72 29.72 0.82 -27.12
C PHE A 72 29.97 -0.18 -28.28
N LEU A 73 29.00 -1.02 -28.60
CA LEU A 73 29.10 -1.98 -29.71
C LEU A 73 29.19 -1.28 -31.08
N ALA A 74 28.37 -0.25 -31.32
CA ALA A 74 28.40 0.53 -32.56
C ALA A 74 29.76 1.20 -32.79
N SER A 75 30.43 1.64 -31.71
CA SER A 75 31.79 2.21 -31.77
C SER A 75 32.90 1.14 -31.83
N LYS A 76 32.57 -0.14 -31.96
CA LYS A 76 33.52 -1.27 -31.87
C LYS A 76 34.34 -1.25 -30.57
N GLY A 77 33.72 -0.81 -29.49
CA GLY A 77 34.29 -0.75 -28.16
C GLY A 77 35.23 0.42 -27.87
N THR A 78 35.28 1.41 -28.77
CA THR A 78 36.20 2.57 -28.65
C THR A 78 35.59 3.73 -27.87
N GLN A 79 34.26 3.86 -27.85
CA GLN A 79 33.54 4.93 -27.16
C GLN A 79 32.61 4.36 -26.08
N PHE A 80 32.29 5.18 -25.07
CA PHE A 80 31.30 4.88 -24.04
C PHE A 80 31.66 3.77 -23.02
N LYS A 81 32.93 3.32 -23.00
CA LYS A 81 33.38 2.24 -22.12
C LYS A 81 33.24 2.59 -20.64
N ALA A 82 33.67 3.77 -20.23
CA ALA A 82 33.66 4.19 -18.83
C ALA A 82 32.22 4.39 -18.33
N GLU A 83 31.40 5.02 -19.16
CA GLU A 83 29.98 5.27 -18.92
C GLU A 83 29.20 3.96 -18.79
N LEU A 84 29.49 2.98 -19.63
CA LEU A 84 28.85 1.66 -19.57
C LEU A 84 29.23 0.89 -18.29
N VAL A 85 30.50 0.96 -17.85
CA VAL A 85 30.91 0.36 -16.57
C VAL A 85 30.19 1.02 -15.41
N ALA A 86 30.12 2.36 -15.38
CA ALA A 86 29.38 3.08 -14.35
C ALA A 86 27.87 2.78 -14.41
N GLN A 87 27.31 2.60 -15.60
CA GLN A 87 25.90 2.26 -15.79
C GLN A 87 25.57 0.86 -15.27
N ARG A 88 26.43 -0.14 -15.52
CA ARG A 88 26.29 -1.50 -14.96
C ARG A 88 26.21 -1.51 -13.45
N ALA A 89 27.09 -0.75 -12.78
CA ALA A 89 27.06 -0.64 -11.33
C ALA A 89 25.73 -0.06 -10.80
N ARG A 90 25.11 0.88 -11.53
CA ARG A 90 23.77 1.42 -11.18
C ARG A 90 22.67 0.38 -11.38
N THR A 91 22.68 -0.35 -12.50
CA THR A 91 21.75 -1.44 -12.76
C THR A 91 21.85 -2.52 -11.67
N ASP A 92 23.05 -2.91 -11.28
CA ASP A 92 23.28 -3.90 -10.22
C ASP A 92 22.78 -3.42 -8.86
N ALA A 93 23.01 -2.15 -8.52
CA ALA A 93 22.51 -1.56 -7.27
C ALA A 93 20.97 -1.57 -7.20
N THR A 94 20.30 -1.21 -8.30
CA THR A 94 18.81 -1.25 -8.36
C THR A 94 18.28 -2.68 -8.34
N ARG A 95 19.00 -3.65 -8.93
CA ARG A 95 18.66 -5.08 -8.86
C ARG A 95 18.72 -5.62 -7.43
N GLN A 96 19.73 -5.22 -6.65
CA GLN A 96 19.85 -5.62 -5.25
C GLN A 96 18.69 -5.12 -4.39
N GLY A 97 18.09 -3.97 -4.73
CA GLY A 97 16.92 -3.43 -4.04
C GLY A 97 15.60 -4.20 -4.27
N LEU A 98 15.60 -5.20 -5.16
CA LEU A 98 14.46 -6.08 -5.45
C LEU A 98 14.47 -7.38 -4.62
N ALA A 99 15.59 -7.72 -3.98
CA ALA A 99 15.72 -8.88 -3.10
C ALA A 99 15.22 -8.56 -1.68
#